data_AF-A0A7L2NKS4-F1
#
_entry.id   AF-A0A7L2NKS4-F1
#
_cell.length_a   1.000
_cell.length_b   1.000
_cell.length_c   1.000
_cell.angle_alpha   90.00
_cell.angle_beta   90.00
_cell.angle_gamma   90.00
#
_symmetry.space_group_name_H-M   'P 1'
#
loop_
_entity.id
_entity.type
_entity.pdbx_description
1 polymer ?
#
loop_
_entity_poly.entity_id
_entity_poly.type
_entity_poly.pdbx_seq_one_letter_code
_entity_poly.pdbx_strand_id
1 'polypeptide(L)'
;FAPAALPELLPVFYRRLFPHGPYGRWLSYGGVVKNYFQLREFSFTLRDDVYLRFQSFNSPQELERELQKINPYKIDIGAVYSHRPNQHNTVHLGAFQPQEKELVFDIDMTDYDDVRTCCSSADICSKCWTLMTIAVRIIDRALVEDLGARHRLWVYSGRRGVHCWVCDDAVRKWSPALRAAAVEYLSLVKGGADTVKKVTLSHPIHPFIRRSVGVVEKYFEEYALLGQDILGSPEKWDKVLALIPEDI
;
A
#
# COMPACT_ATOMS: atom_id res chain seq x y z
N PHE A 1 -6.25 -23.68 -3.17
CA PHE A 1 -5.42 -22.90 -4.10
C PHE A 1 -4.42 -23.84 -4.76
N ALA A 2 -4.30 -23.84 -6.10
CA ALA A 2 -3.40 -24.73 -6.84
C ALA A 2 -2.34 -23.91 -7.59
N PRO A 3 -1.25 -23.48 -6.93
CA PRO A 3 -0.22 -22.65 -7.55
C PRO A 3 0.46 -23.31 -8.76
N ALA A 4 0.43 -24.64 -8.81
CA ALA A 4 0.90 -25.42 -9.96
C ALA A 4 0.16 -25.12 -11.28
N ALA A 5 -1.06 -24.57 -11.23
CA ALA A 5 -1.83 -24.19 -12.41
C ALA A 5 -1.44 -22.80 -12.97
N LEU A 6 -0.66 -22.00 -12.23
CA LEU A 6 -0.28 -20.65 -12.66
C LEU A 6 0.43 -20.60 -14.04
N PRO A 7 1.34 -21.52 -14.39
CA PRO A 7 1.97 -21.52 -15.72
C PRO A 7 0.97 -21.63 -16.88
N GLU A 8 -0.20 -22.25 -16.67
CA GLU A 8 -1.25 -22.39 -17.69
C GLU A 8 -2.22 -21.20 -17.66
N LEU A 9 -2.50 -20.67 -16.47
CA LEU A 9 -3.46 -19.57 -16.28
C LEU A 9 -2.88 -18.20 -16.62
N LEU A 10 -1.61 -17.92 -16.27
CA LEU A 10 -0.96 -16.63 -16.50
C LEU A 10 -0.92 -16.23 -17.99
N PRO A 11 -0.61 -17.13 -18.94
CA PRO A 11 -0.69 -16.81 -20.38
C PRO A 11 -2.09 -16.37 -20.82
N VAL A 12 -3.14 -17.03 -20.35
CA VAL A 12 -4.53 -16.64 -20.67
C VAL A 12 -4.85 -15.29 -20.04
N PHE A 13 -4.46 -15.10 -18.78
CA PHE A 13 -4.67 -13.86 -18.06
C PHE A 13 -3.98 -12.67 -18.77
N TYR A 14 -2.69 -12.75 -19.06
CA TYR A 14 -1.97 -11.67 -19.74
C TYR A 14 -2.43 -11.47 -21.18
N ARG A 15 -2.88 -12.51 -21.89
CA ARG A 15 -3.36 -12.35 -23.26
C ARG A 15 -4.77 -11.77 -23.36
N ARG A 16 -5.64 -12.04 -22.38
CA ARG A 16 -7.08 -11.81 -22.53
C ARG A 16 -7.76 -11.00 -21.44
N LEU A 17 -7.18 -10.91 -20.25
CA LEU A 17 -7.85 -10.34 -19.07
C LEU A 17 -7.09 -9.15 -18.49
N PHE A 18 -5.75 -9.16 -18.53
CA PHE A 18 -4.96 -8.05 -18.02
C PHE A 18 -5.32 -6.76 -18.77
N PRO A 19 -5.67 -5.67 -18.07
CA PRO A 19 -6.18 -4.46 -18.69
C PRO A 19 -5.04 -3.60 -19.27
N HIS A 20 -4.34 -4.10 -20.30
CA HIS A 20 -3.16 -3.44 -20.91
C HIS A 20 -3.43 -1.98 -21.30
N GLY A 21 -4.58 -1.72 -21.95
CA GLY A 21 -4.99 -0.37 -22.36
C GLY A 21 -5.11 0.61 -21.18
N PRO A 22 -6.00 0.35 -20.20
CA PRO A 22 -6.10 1.16 -18.98
C PRO A 22 -4.78 1.30 -18.21
N TYR A 23 -4.01 0.22 -18.06
CA TYR A 23 -2.74 0.20 -17.34
C TYR A 23 -1.69 1.10 -18.01
N GLY A 24 -1.59 1.01 -19.34
CA GLY A 24 -0.76 1.90 -20.15
C GLY A 24 -1.18 3.37 -20.03
N ARG A 25 -2.49 3.66 -20.07
CA ARG A 25 -2.99 5.04 -19.91
C ARG A 25 -2.66 5.61 -18.54
N TRP A 26 -2.82 4.83 -17.47
CA TRP A 26 -2.48 5.23 -16.11
C TRP A 26 -1.00 5.62 -16.02
N LEU A 27 -0.09 4.73 -16.40
CA LEU A 27 1.34 4.92 -16.21
C LEU A 27 1.97 5.90 -17.21
N SER A 28 1.27 6.22 -18.30
CA SER A 28 1.70 7.24 -19.26
C SER A 28 1.27 8.66 -18.85
N TYR A 29 0.35 8.81 -17.90
CA TYR A 29 -0.16 10.11 -17.42
C TYR A 29 -0.55 11.08 -18.55
N GLY A 30 -1.28 10.56 -19.55
CA GLY A 30 -1.72 11.34 -20.71
C GLY A 30 -0.61 11.68 -21.72
N GLY A 31 0.62 11.22 -21.53
CA GLY A 31 1.73 11.45 -22.45
C GLY A 31 2.22 12.90 -22.49
N VAL A 32 1.84 13.71 -21.49
CA VAL A 32 2.18 15.14 -21.44
C VAL A 32 3.66 15.38 -21.15
N VAL A 33 4.28 14.54 -20.33
CA VAL A 33 5.72 14.54 -20.09
C VAL A 33 6.39 13.57 -21.06
N LYS A 34 7.32 14.09 -21.86
CA LYS A 34 8.10 13.28 -22.80
C LYS A 34 8.84 12.17 -22.04
N ASN A 35 8.84 10.97 -22.62
CA ASN A 35 9.55 9.79 -22.11
C ASN A 35 9.07 9.24 -20.74
N TYR A 36 7.99 9.76 -20.14
CA TYR A 36 7.60 9.40 -18.77
C TYR A 36 7.42 7.89 -18.56
N PHE A 37 6.73 7.22 -19.49
CA PHE A 37 6.52 5.78 -19.45
C PHE A 37 7.82 5.00 -19.70
N GLN A 38 8.66 5.49 -20.62
CA GLN A 38 9.93 4.86 -21.01
C GLN A 38 10.97 4.88 -19.90
N LEU A 39 10.84 5.82 -18.98
CA LEU A 39 11.71 6.00 -17.82
C LEU A 39 11.18 5.27 -16.57
N ARG A 40 10.00 4.62 -16.65
CA ARG A 40 9.42 3.85 -15.55
C ARG A 40 10.14 2.52 -15.37
N GLU A 41 10.53 2.22 -14.14
CA GLU A 41 10.98 0.89 -13.75
C GLU A 41 9.77 -0.04 -13.55
N PHE A 42 9.90 -1.24 -14.11
CA PHE A 42 9.14 -2.41 -13.73
C PHE A 42 10.09 -3.47 -13.18
N SER A 43 9.56 -4.31 -12.30
CA SER A 43 10.21 -5.55 -11.92
C SER A 43 9.27 -6.73 -12.07
N PHE A 44 9.84 -7.87 -12.46
CA PHE A 44 9.13 -9.11 -12.67
C PHE A 44 9.72 -10.20 -11.77
N THR A 45 8.85 -10.90 -11.04
CA THR A 45 9.22 -12.17 -10.38
C THR A 45 8.75 -13.32 -11.27
N LEU A 46 9.67 -14.21 -11.64
CA LEU A 46 9.40 -15.39 -12.44
C LEU A 46 9.25 -16.64 -11.55
N ARG A 47 9.26 -17.82 -12.17
CA ARG A 47 9.34 -19.09 -11.43
C ARG A 47 10.61 -19.13 -10.58
N ASP A 48 10.54 -19.87 -9.47
CA ASP A 48 11.64 -20.05 -8.52
C ASP A 48 12.13 -18.72 -7.90
N ASP A 49 11.23 -17.75 -7.79
CA ASP A 49 11.46 -16.40 -7.27
C ASP A 49 12.61 -15.64 -7.96
N VAL A 50 12.91 -15.98 -9.22
CA VAL A 50 13.88 -15.24 -10.04
C VAL A 50 13.36 -13.82 -10.24
N TYR A 51 14.11 -12.84 -9.73
CA TYR A 51 13.70 -11.44 -9.68
C TYR A 51 14.46 -10.60 -10.71
N LEU A 52 13.72 -10.03 -11.67
CA LEU A 52 14.25 -9.17 -12.73
C LEU A 52 13.93 -7.72 -12.43
N ARG A 53 14.93 -6.92 -12.07
CA ARG A 53 14.80 -5.47 -11.84
C ARG A 53 15.11 -4.66 -13.09
N PHE A 54 14.85 -3.35 -12.98
CA PHE A 54 15.22 -2.35 -13.98
C PHE A 54 14.71 -2.67 -15.39
N GLN A 55 13.53 -3.30 -15.49
CA GLN A 55 12.84 -3.45 -16.76
C GLN A 55 12.18 -2.12 -17.12
N SER A 56 12.17 -1.77 -18.41
CA SER A 56 11.50 -0.58 -18.92
C SER A 56 11.19 -0.75 -20.39
N PHE A 57 10.15 -0.07 -20.88
CA PHE A 57 9.57 -0.33 -22.20
C PHE A 57 9.33 0.97 -22.97
N ASN A 58 9.54 0.97 -24.29
CA ASN A 58 9.37 2.14 -25.15
C ASN A 58 7.90 2.59 -25.25
N SER A 59 6.95 1.67 -25.07
CA SER A 59 5.52 1.96 -25.10
C SER A 59 4.72 0.94 -24.29
N PRO A 60 3.47 1.26 -23.93
CA PRO A 60 2.57 0.28 -23.32
C PRO A 60 2.39 -1.00 -24.15
N GLN A 61 2.45 -0.92 -25.48
CA GLN A 61 2.34 -2.08 -26.37
C GLN A 61 3.59 -2.97 -26.33
N GLU A 62 4.76 -2.42 -26.03
CA GLU A 62 5.95 -3.22 -25.79
C GLU A 62 5.88 -3.94 -24.45
N LEU A 63 5.41 -3.26 -23.39
CA LEU A 63 5.13 -3.91 -22.10
C LEU A 63 4.12 -5.05 -22.26
N GLU A 64 3.03 -4.83 -23.00
CA GLU A 64 2.02 -5.87 -23.27
C GLU A 64 2.64 -7.11 -23.92
N ARG A 65 3.45 -6.93 -24.97
CA ARG A 65 4.14 -8.04 -25.65
C ARG A 65 5.08 -8.78 -24.71
N GLU A 66 5.83 -8.06 -23.87
CA GLU A 66 6.76 -8.70 -22.95
C GLU A 66 6.05 -9.43 -21.81
N LEU A 67 4.94 -8.89 -21.28
CA LEU A 67 4.11 -9.59 -20.28
C LEU A 67 3.53 -10.89 -20.83
N GLN A 68 3.03 -10.89 -22.07
CA GLN A 68 2.50 -12.10 -22.73
C GLN A 68 3.59 -13.13 -23.04
N LYS A 69 4.84 -12.69 -23.24
CA LYS A 69 5.98 -13.55 -23.51
C LYS A 69 6.55 -14.16 -22.23
N ILE A 70 6.84 -13.33 -21.24
CA ILE A 70 7.51 -13.73 -19.99
C ILE A 70 6.53 -14.39 -19.01
N ASN A 71 5.27 -13.95 -18.99
CA ASN A 71 4.23 -14.42 -18.07
C ASN A 71 4.67 -14.39 -16.60
N PRO A 72 5.05 -13.22 -16.05
CA PRO A 72 5.60 -13.12 -14.70
C PRO A 72 4.56 -13.49 -13.63
N TYR A 73 5.03 -14.02 -12.51
CA TYR A 73 4.20 -14.37 -11.34
C TYR A 73 3.86 -13.13 -10.52
N LYS A 74 4.75 -12.14 -10.46
CA LYS A 74 4.55 -10.84 -9.79
C LYS A 74 5.05 -9.71 -10.67
N ILE A 75 4.40 -8.55 -10.59
CA ILE A 75 4.79 -7.33 -11.26
C ILE A 75 4.87 -6.23 -10.20
N ASP A 76 6.03 -5.60 -10.08
CA ASP A 76 6.22 -4.41 -9.24
C ASP A 76 6.43 -3.18 -10.12
N ILE A 77 5.86 -2.05 -9.70
CA ILE A 77 6.01 -0.76 -10.39
C ILE A 77 6.94 0.12 -9.56
N GLY A 78 8.07 0.48 -10.15
CA GLY A 78 9.10 1.32 -9.54
C GLY A 78 8.93 2.81 -9.84
N ALA A 79 10.00 3.58 -9.64
CA ALA A 79 10.02 5.01 -9.93
C ALA A 79 10.13 5.31 -11.43
N VAL A 80 9.86 6.56 -11.80
CA VAL A 80 10.36 7.16 -13.04
C VAL A 80 11.77 7.68 -12.79
N TYR A 81 12.72 7.26 -13.60
CA TYR A 81 14.13 7.58 -13.47
C TYR A 81 14.58 8.67 -14.44
N SER A 82 15.78 9.18 -14.22
CA SER A 82 16.50 10.11 -15.11
C SER A 82 16.87 9.49 -16.47
N HIS A 83 17.06 8.17 -16.50
CA HIS A 83 17.41 7.40 -17.70
C HIS A 83 16.56 6.13 -17.74
N ARG A 84 16.54 5.45 -18.89
CA ARG A 84 15.81 4.19 -19.03
C ARG A 84 16.38 3.15 -18.08
N PRO A 85 15.58 2.56 -17.18
CA PRO A 85 16.05 1.53 -16.26
C PRO A 85 16.81 0.39 -16.94
N ASN A 86 16.36 -0.08 -18.11
CA ASN A 86 17.02 -1.17 -18.83
C ASN A 86 18.41 -0.81 -19.40
N GLN A 87 18.82 0.46 -19.31
CA GLN A 87 20.12 0.99 -19.73
C GLN A 87 20.95 1.51 -18.55
N HIS A 88 20.53 1.30 -17.29
CA HIS A 88 21.21 1.87 -16.11
C HIS A 88 22.72 1.52 -16.05
N ASN A 89 23.14 0.35 -16.54
CA ASN A 89 24.53 -0.07 -16.56
C ASN A 89 25.43 0.73 -17.51
N THR A 90 24.86 1.44 -18.49
CA THR A 90 25.63 2.29 -19.42
C THR A 90 25.67 3.76 -18.99
N VAL A 91 25.01 4.10 -17.88
CA VAL A 91 24.94 5.45 -17.33
C VAL A 91 26.09 5.65 -16.33
N HIS A 92 26.71 6.83 -16.34
CA HIS A 92 27.75 7.17 -15.37
C HIS A 92 27.26 7.01 -13.93
N LEU A 93 28.16 6.52 -13.06
CA LEU A 93 27.85 6.31 -11.64
C LEU A 93 27.32 7.61 -11.02
N GLY A 94 26.18 7.51 -10.33
CA GLY A 94 25.51 8.65 -9.69
C GLY A 94 24.57 9.45 -10.60
N ALA A 95 24.63 9.30 -11.93
CA ALA A 95 23.70 9.98 -12.85
C ALA A 95 22.35 9.25 -13.00
N PHE A 96 22.30 7.93 -12.72
CA PHE A 96 21.05 7.18 -12.69
C PHE A 96 20.30 7.36 -11.36
N GLN A 97 19.37 8.31 -11.34
CA GLN A 97 18.58 8.67 -10.15
C GLN A 97 17.08 8.52 -10.36
N PRO A 98 16.31 8.09 -9.34
CA PRO A 98 14.85 8.19 -9.35
C PRO A 98 14.44 9.67 -9.29
N GLN A 99 13.39 10.03 -10.01
CA GLN A 99 12.92 11.42 -10.14
C GLN A 99 11.51 11.60 -9.61
N GLU A 100 10.62 10.68 -9.97
CA GLU A 100 9.21 10.75 -9.58
C GLU A 100 8.67 9.37 -9.23
N LYS A 101 7.73 9.33 -8.29
CA LYS A 101 6.93 8.13 -8.01
C LYS A 101 5.64 8.52 -7.31
N GLU A 102 4.58 7.81 -7.59
CA GLU A 102 3.35 7.83 -6.81
C GLU A 102 3.68 7.66 -5.32
N LEU A 103 3.03 8.46 -4.47
CA LEU A 103 3.04 8.20 -3.03
C LEU A 103 2.18 6.96 -2.80
N VAL A 104 2.75 5.97 -2.13
CA VAL A 104 2.11 4.68 -1.91
C VAL A 104 1.99 4.41 -0.43
N PHE A 105 0.83 3.86 -0.04
CA PHE A 105 0.60 3.31 1.29
C PHE A 105 0.31 1.83 1.13
N ASP A 106 0.92 1.01 1.98
CA ASP A 106 0.70 -0.43 2.06
C ASP A 106 0.25 -0.73 3.49
N ILE A 107 -0.96 -1.28 3.64
CA ILE A 107 -1.56 -1.60 4.93
C ILE A 107 -1.84 -3.09 4.92
N ASP A 108 -1.07 -3.84 5.71
CA ASP A 108 -1.20 -5.30 5.83
C ASP A 108 -1.84 -5.67 7.18
N MET A 109 -2.70 -6.70 7.16
CA MET A 109 -3.35 -7.21 8.36
C MET A 109 -2.36 -7.76 9.41
N THR A 110 -1.15 -8.18 9.04
CA THR A 110 -0.16 -8.68 10.01
C THR A 110 0.23 -7.64 11.04
N ASP A 111 0.16 -6.35 10.69
CA ASP A 111 0.51 -5.26 11.60
C ASP A 111 -0.53 -5.08 12.73
N TYR A 112 -1.64 -5.83 12.67
CA TYR A 112 -2.72 -5.82 13.65
C TYR A 112 -2.79 -7.11 14.48
N ASP A 113 -1.79 -7.99 14.40
CA ASP A 113 -1.77 -9.29 15.09
C ASP A 113 -1.93 -9.18 16.63
N ASP A 114 -1.46 -8.09 17.22
CA ASP A 114 -1.56 -7.83 18.66
C ASP A 114 -2.95 -7.35 19.11
N VAL A 115 -3.78 -6.86 18.19
CA VAL A 115 -5.10 -6.25 18.48
C VAL A 115 -6.28 -7.00 17.85
N ARG A 116 -6.04 -8.16 17.23
CA ARG A 116 -7.09 -9.04 16.67
C ARG A 116 -7.04 -10.42 17.33
N THR A 117 -8.21 -10.99 17.56
CA THR A 117 -8.38 -12.30 18.22
C THR A 117 -8.98 -13.36 17.28
N CYS A 118 -9.59 -12.92 16.16
CA CYS A 118 -10.32 -13.81 15.27
C CYS A 118 -9.45 -14.61 14.27
N CYS A 119 -8.23 -14.15 14.00
CA CYS A 119 -7.26 -14.76 13.07
C CYS A 119 -5.84 -14.44 13.53
N SER A 120 -4.85 -15.18 13.02
CA SER A 120 -3.44 -14.94 13.31
C SER A 120 -2.62 -14.83 12.02
N SER A 121 -1.55 -14.02 12.05
CA SER A 121 -0.56 -13.90 10.98
C SER A 121 -1.17 -13.67 9.60
N ALA A 122 -1.23 -14.70 8.76
CA ALA A 122 -1.62 -14.54 7.36
C ALA A 122 -3.09 -14.74 7.07
N ASP A 123 -3.85 -15.18 8.07
CA ASP A 123 -5.26 -15.47 7.91
C ASP A 123 -6.09 -14.22 8.10
N ILE A 124 -7.18 -14.14 7.34
CA ILE A 124 -8.16 -13.07 7.39
C ILE A 124 -9.57 -13.64 7.39
N CYS A 125 -10.50 -12.91 7.99
CA CYS A 125 -11.92 -13.17 7.91
C CYS A 125 -12.70 -11.85 7.79
N SER A 126 -14.01 -11.93 7.62
CA SER A 126 -14.88 -10.75 7.51
C SER A 126 -14.78 -9.82 8.73
N LYS A 127 -14.50 -10.36 9.93
CA LYS A 127 -14.36 -9.57 11.15
C LYS A 127 -13.14 -8.65 11.11
N CYS A 128 -11.94 -9.19 10.86
CA CYS A 128 -10.72 -8.38 10.84
C CYS A 128 -10.60 -7.52 9.57
N TRP A 129 -11.30 -7.86 8.48
CA TRP A 129 -11.35 -6.99 7.29
C TRP A 129 -11.95 -5.60 7.55
N THR A 130 -12.73 -5.45 8.63
CA THR A 130 -13.19 -4.14 9.11
C THR A 130 -12.03 -3.20 9.43
N LEU A 131 -10.87 -3.71 9.86
CA LEU A 131 -9.65 -2.90 10.05
C LEU A 131 -9.20 -2.23 8.75
N MET A 132 -9.19 -2.97 7.63
CA MET A 132 -8.87 -2.39 6.31
C MET A 132 -9.91 -1.34 5.90
N THR A 133 -11.19 -1.58 6.20
CA THR A 133 -12.27 -0.62 5.93
C THR A 133 -12.06 0.70 6.69
N ILE A 134 -11.73 0.60 7.98
CA ILE A 134 -11.43 1.77 8.83
C ILE A 134 -10.17 2.49 8.31
N ALA A 135 -9.11 1.74 8.01
CA ALA A 135 -7.84 2.28 7.51
C ALA A 135 -8.03 3.06 6.20
N VAL A 136 -8.72 2.47 5.21
CA VAL A 136 -9.06 3.15 3.95
C VAL A 136 -9.82 4.45 4.21
N ARG A 137 -10.84 4.43 5.07
CA ARG A 137 -11.65 5.63 5.37
C ARG A 137 -10.86 6.74 6.05
N ILE A 138 -9.98 6.40 7.00
CA ILE A 138 -9.15 7.36 7.71
C ILE A 138 -8.14 7.99 6.75
N ILE A 139 -7.40 7.15 6.02
CA ILE A 139 -6.32 7.60 5.14
C ILE A 139 -6.89 8.34 3.93
N ASP A 140 -7.93 7.83 3.26
CA ASP A 140 -8.52 8.50 2.09
C ASP A 140 -9.10 9.88 2.44
N ARG A 141 -9.80 9.98 3.59
CA ARG A 141 -10.29 11.28 4.09
C ARG A 141 -9.14 12.26 4.31
N ALA A 142 -8.08 11.84 4.99
CA ALA A 142 -6.94 12.71 5.26
C ALA A 142 -6.20 13.11 3.98
N LEU A 143 -6.05 12.19 3.03
CA LEU A 143 -5.47 12.48 1.73
C LEU A 143 -6.26 13.58 0.99
N VAL A 144 -7.59 13.53 1.03
CA VAL A 144 -8.46 14.53 0.38
C VAL A 144 -8.51 15.84 1.15
N GLU A 145 -8.93 15.79 2.39
CA GLU A 145 -9.29 16.97 3.19
C GLU A 145 -8.06 17.69 3.74
N ASP A 146 -7.01 16.95 4.09
CA ASP A 146 -5.85 17.48 4.80
C ASP A 146 -4.66 17.70 3.85
N LEU A 147 -4.48 16.81 2.87
CA LEU A 147 -3.36 16.86 1.92
C LEU A 147 -3.75 17.29 0.49
N GLY A 148 -5.05 17.50 0.22
CA GLY A 148 -5.54 18.02 -1.05
C GLY A 148 -5.39 17.08 -2.26
N ALA A 149 -5.15 15.78 -2.03
CA ALA A 149 -4.97 14.79 -3.07
C ALA A 149 -6.28 14.52 -3.83
N ARG A 150 -6.23 14.54 -5.16
CA ARG A 150 -7.41 14.36 -6.03
C ARG A 150 -7.44 12.98 -6.68
N HIS A 151 -6.28 12.38 -6.96
CA HIS A 151 -6.16 11.14 -7.72
C HIS A 151 -5.63 10.03 -6.82
N ARG A 152 -6.54 9.22 -6.27
CA ARG A 152 -6.23 8.13 -5.35
C ARG A 152 -6.80 6.83 -5.90
N LEU A 153 -5.98 5.80 -5.97
CA LEU A 153 -6.37 4.46 -6.41
C LEU A 153 -6.10 3.46 -5.28
N TRP A 154 -7.16 2.91 -4.71
CA TRP A 154 -7.07 1.82 -3.73
C TRP A 154 -7.15 0.47 -4.44
N VAL A 155 -6.23 -0.43 -4.12
CA VAL A 155 -6.07 -1.75 -4.75
C VAL A 155 -5.97 -2.81 -3.67
N TYR A 156 -6.71 -3.89 -3.81
CA TYR A 156 -6.56 -5.07 -2.94
C TYR A 156 -5.20 -5.74 -3.19
N SER A 157 -4.47 -6.12 -2.13
CA SER A 157 -3.13 -6.72 -2.26
C SER A 157 -3.12 -8.13 -2.86
N GLY A 158 -4.30 -8.74 -3.03
CA GLY A 158 -4.46 -10.12 -3.48
C GLY A 158 -4.55 -11.13 -2.32
N ARG A 159 -4.30 -10.70 -1.08
CA ARG A 159 -4.40 -11.59 0.09
C ARG A 159 -5.02 -10.96 1.35
N ARG A 160 -4.38 -9.95 1.94
CA ARG A 160 -4.68 -9.55 3.34
C ARG A 160 -4.48 -8.07 3.62
N GLY A 161 -4.38 -7.25 2.58
CA GLY A 161 -4.07 -5.84 2.73
C GLY A 161 -4.64 -5.03 1.59
N VAL A 162 -4.39 -3.73 1.67
CA VAL A 162 -4.78 -2.75 0.67
C VAL A 162 -3.63 -1.81 0.39
N HIS A 163 -3.47 -1.45 -0.89
CA HIS A 163 -2.49 -0.47 -1.34
C HIS A 163 -3.22 0.79 -1.80
N CYS A 164 -2.74 1.97 -1.42
CA CYS A 164 -3.19 3.24 -1.99
C CYS A 164 -2.11 3.81 -2.89
N TRP A 165 -2.48 4.23 -4.10
CA TRP A 165 -1.62 4.96 -5.03
C TRP A 165 -2.13 6.38 -5.20
N VAL A 166 -1.41 7.36 -4.66
CA VAL A 166 -1.69 8.78 -4.85
C VAL A 166 -0.91 9.29 -6.05
N CYS A 167 -1.65 9.69 -7.07
CA CYS A 167 -1.17 9.85 -8.43
C CYS A 167 -1.22 11.30 -8.92
N ASP A 168 -1.53 12.28 -8.07
CA ASP A 168 -1.47 13.70 -8.40
C ASP A 168 -0.07 14.10 -8.90
N ASP A 169 0.01 14.93 -9.93
CA ASP A 169 1.27 15.34 -10.56
C ASP A 169 2.26 15.97 -9.57
N ALA A 170 1.78 16.85 -8.69
CA ALA A 170 2.59 17.45 -7.64
C ALA A 170 3.08 16.42 -6.61
N VAL A 171 2.25 15.44 -6.26
CA VAL A 171 2.59 14.39 -5.28
C VAL A 171 3.66 13.44 -5.83
N ARG A 172 3.61 13.12 -7.13
CA ARG A 172 4.64 12.28 -7.75
C ARG A 172 6.05 12.87 -7.65
N LYS A 173 6.15 14.19 -7.57
CA LYS A 173 7.39 14.98 -7.46
C LYS A 173 7.81 15.27 -6.02
N TRP A 174 7.08 14.79 -5.01
CA TRP A 174 7.46 15.00 -3.62
C TRP A 174 8.82 14.39 -3.30
N SER A 175 9.62 15.17 -2.57
CA SER A 175 10.90 14.72 -2.04
C SER A 175 10.71 13.62 -0.98
N PRO A 176 11.76 12.84 -0.68
CA PRO A 176 11.71 11.87 0.41
C PRO A 176 11.30 12.49 1.75
N ALA A 177 11.75 13.73 2.04
CA ALA A 177 11.40 14.44 3.26
C ALA A 177 9.90 14.77 3.35
N LEU A 178 9.28 15.22 2.26
CA LEU A 178 7.83 15.48 2.23
C LEU A 178 7.01 14.19 2.38
N ARG A 179 7.47 13.09 1.77
CA ARG A 179 6.84 11.77 1.93
C ARG A 179 6.92 11.29 3.38
N ALA A 180 8.09 11.43 4.02
CA ALA A 180 8.27 11.10 5.43
C ALA A 180 7.38 11.96 6.33
N ALA A 181 7.29 13.26 6.08
CA ALA A 181 6.41 14.17 6.83
C ALA A 181 4.92 13.80 6.67
N ALA A 182 4.49 13.40 5.48
CA ALA A 182 3.12 12.93 5.26
C ALA A 182 2.82 11.62 6.02
N VAL A 183 3.76 10.67 6.04
CA VAL A 183 3.62 9.43 6.83
C VAL A 183 3.60 9.73 8.33
N GLU A 184 4.45 10.64 8.80
CA GLU A 184 4.53 11.03 10.21
C GLU A 184 3.22 11.72 10.65
N TYR A 185 2.63 12.56 9.80
CA TYR A 185 1.33 13.19 10.05
C TYR A 185 0.20 12.15 10.22
N LEU A 186 0.22 11.08 9.42
CA LEU A 186 -0.81 10.05 9.41
C LEU A 186 -0.60 8.96 10.48
N SER A 187 0.58 8.90 11.09
CA SER A 187 0.99 7.84 12.02
C SER A 187 0.69 8.20 13.48
N LEU A 188 -0.26 7.48 14.09
CA LEU A 188 -0.57 7.60 15.53
C LEU A 188 -0.14 6.39 16.37
N VAL A 189 -0.08 5.21 15.75
CA VAL A 189 0.35 3.97 16.41
C VAL A 189 1.84 3.79 16.15
N LYS A 190 2.65 3.90 17.21
CA LYS A 190 4.11 3.78 17.14
C LYS A 190 4.59 2.81 18.22
N GLY A 191 5.45 1.87 17.83
CA GLY A 191 6.00 0.87 18.74
C GLY A 191 6.03 -0.53 18.10
N GLY A 192 7.03 -1.32 18.48
CA GLY A 192 7.20 -2.70 18.03
C GLY A 192 6.37 -3.70 18.82
N ALA A 193 6.66 -4.99 18.66
CA ALA A 193 5.98 -6.06 19.40
C ALA A 193 6.11 -5.92 20.93
N ASP A 194 7.23 -5.37 21.41
CA ASP A 194 7.50 -5.18 22.84
C ASP A 194 6.85 -3.93 23.44
N THR A 195 6.23 -3.07 22.61
CA THR A 195 5.58 -1.85 23.09
C THR A 195 4.11 -2.10 23.39
N VAL A 196 3.75 -2.11 24.67
CA VAL A 196 2.36 -2.31 25.11
C VAL A 196 1.47 -1.12 24.72
N LYS A 197 1.82 0.09 25.16
CA LYS A 197 1.09 1.31 24.84
C LYS A 197 1.67 2.01 23.61
N LYS A 198 1.02 1.80 22.45
CA LYS A 198 1.49 2.31 21.14
C LYS A 198 0.93 3.67 20.74
N VAL A 199 0.01 4.24 21.53
CA VAL A 199 -0.63 5.52 21.24
C VAL A 199 -0.49 6.45 22.44
N THR A 200 0.15 7.59 22.21
CA THR A 200 0.27 8.68 23.17
C THR A 200 -0.20 9.96 22.48
N LEU A 201 -1.23 10.59 23.04
CA LEU A 201 -1.83 11.80 22.47
C LEU A 201 -1.33 13.04 23.22
N SER A 202 -1.10 14.12 22.49
CA SER A 202 -0.77 15.44 23.04
C SER A 202 -2.00 16.35 23.07
N HIS A 203 -2.00 17.30 24.01
CA HIS A 203 -3.01 18.36 24.06
C HIS A 203 -2.45 19.68 23.52
N PRO A 204 -3.23 20.45 22.73
CA PRO A 204 -4.59 20.17 22.28
C PRO A 204 -4.67 19.06 21.21
N ILE A 205 -5.78 18.29 21.21
CA ILE A 205 -5.98 17.19 20.26
C ILE A 205 -6.08 17.72 18.83
N HIS A 206 -5.19 17.25 17.97
CA HIS A 206 -5.12 17.65 16.56
C HIS A 206 -6.40 17.25 15.78
N PRO A 207 -6.91 18.08 14.85
CA PRO A 207 -8.14 17.79 14.10
C PRO A 207 -8.13 16.45 13.34
N PHE A 208 -6.99 16.04 12.79
CA PHE A 208 -6.82 14.71 12.18
C PHE A 208 -7.23 13.60 13.15
N ILE A 209 -6.71 13.62 14.39
CA ILE A 209 -6.98 12.61 15.40
C ILE A 209 -8.48 12.57 15.71
N ARG A 210 -9.10 13.74 15.97
CA ARG A 210 -10.52 13.83 16.28
C ARG A 210 -11.40 13.27 15.16
N ARG A 211 -11.10 13.61 13.90
CA ARG A 211 -11.85 13.10 12.74
C ARG A 211 -11.63 11.60 12.52
N SER A 212 -10.41 11.11 12.76
CA SER A 212 -10.10 9.68 12.69
C SER A 212 -10.86 8.89 13.75
N VAL A 213 -10.92 9.38 14.99
CA VAL A 213 -11.74 8.78 16.06
C VAL A 213 -13.22 8.72 15.66
N GLY A 214 -13.78 9.80 15.10
CA GLY A 214 -15.16 9.80 14.62
C GLY A 214 -15.44 8.82 13.47
N VAL A 215 -14.41 8.32 12.76
CA VAL A 215 -14.54 7.20 11.83
C VAL A 215 -14.55 5.88 12.61
N VAL A 216 -13.61 5.68 13.53
CA VAL A 216 -13.49 4.46 14.34
C VAL A 216 -14.75 4.20 15.17
N GLU A 217 -15.33 5.22 15.79
CA GLU A 217 -16.53 5.13 16.64
C GLU A 217 -17.71 4.46 15.93
N LYS A 218 -17.86 4.68 14.62
CA LYS A 218 -18.95 4.09 13.81
C LYS A 218 -18.87 2.57 13.70
N TYR A 219 -17.68 2.00 13.92
CA TYR A 219 -17.41 0.58 13.82
C TYR A 219 -17.10 -0.05 15.17
N PHE A 220 -16.79 0.75 16.20
CA PHE A 220 -16.16 0.26 17.42
C PHE A 220 -17.01 -0.78 18.16
N GLU A 221 -18.31 -0.54 18.31
CA GLU A 221 -19.20 -1.48 18.99
C GLU A 221 -19.28 -2.84 18.27
N GLU A 222 -19.65 -2.83 16.99
CA GLU A 222 -19.79 -4.07 16.21
C GLU A 222 -18.45 -4.79 16.02
N TYR A 223 -17.38 -4.05 15.74
CA TYR A 223 -16.07 -4.63 15.49
C TYR A 223 -15.36 -5.06 16.78
N ALA A 224 -15.15 -4.13 17.72
CA ALA A 224 -14.27 -4.35 18.87
C ALA A 224 -15.00 -5.09 20.00
N LEU A 225 -16.23 -4.68 20.34
CA LEU A 225 -16.97 -5.26 21.46
C LEU A 225 -17.67 -6.57 21.10
N LEU A 226 -18.29 -6.66 19.91
CA LEU A 226 -18.99 -7.89 19.49
C LEU A 226 -18.10 -8.81 18.63
N GLY A 227 -17.38 -8.25 17.66
CA GLY A 227 -16.61 -9.01 16.69
C GLY A 227 -15.35 -9.67 17.28
N GLN A 228 -14.50 -8.85 17.91
CA GLN A 228 -13.24 -9.24 18.57
C GLN A 228 -13.44 -9.60 20.04
N ASP A 229 -14.52 -9.10 20.65
CA ASP A 229 -14.88 -9.35 22.05
C ASP A 229 -13.72 -9.01 22.99
N ILE A 230 -13.19 -7.79 22.87
CA ILE A 230 -11.97 -7.35 23.57
C ILE A 230 -12.11 -7.28 25.11
N LEU A 231 -13.33 -7.43 25.64
CA LEU A 231 -13.64 -7.44 27.07
C LEU A 231 -14.33 -8.75 27.55
N GLY A 232 -14.32 -9.80 26.74
CA GLY A 232 -15.07 -11.03 27.06
C GLY A 232 -14.40 -11.98 28.06
N SER A 233 -13.13 -11.76 28.41
CA SER A 233 -12.41 -12.57 29.39
C SER A 233 -11.33 -11.78 30.13
N PRO A 234 -10.88 -12.27 31.31
CA PRO A 234 -9.76 -11.68 32.05
C PRO A 234 -8.54 -11.37 31.19
N GLU A 235 -8.10 -12.36 30.43
CA GLU A 235 -6.90 -12.26 29.60
C GLU A 235 -7.03 -11.19 28.50
N LYS A 236 -8.26 -10.86 28.08
CA LYS A 236 -8.51 -9.83 27.06
C LYS A 236 -8.64 -8.44 27.66
N TRP A 237 -9.44 -8.27 28.73
CA TRP A 237 -9.58 -6.94 29.32
C TRP A 237 -8.29 -6.50 30.03
N ASP A 238 -7.46 -7.41 30.52
CA ASP A 238 -6.16 -7.07 31.13
C ASP A 238 -5.24 -6.37 30.12
N LYS A 239 -5.33 -6.74 28.82
CA LYS A 239 -4.63 -6.04 27.74
C LYS A 239 -5.13 -4.61 27.56
N VAL A 240 -6.41 -4.36 27.77
CA VAL A 240 -7.01 -3.03 27.69
C VAL A 240 -6.63 -2.20 28.93
N LEU A 241 -6.69 -2.80 30.13
CA LEU A 241 -6.29 -2.16 31.38
C LEU A 241 -4.83 -1.71 31.34
N ALA A 242 -3.94 -2.48 30.71
CA ALA A 242 -2.54 -2.11 30.51
C ALA A 242 -2.32 -0.83 29.66
N LEU A 243 -3.36 -0.29 29.02
CA LEU A 243 -3.30 0.96 28.25
C LEU A 243 -3.71 2.20 29.08
N ILE A 244 -4.38 1.97 30.22
CA ILE A 244 -4.95 2.99 31.11
C ILE A 244 -3.95 3.28 32.25
N PRO A 245 -3.83 4.52 32.76
CA PRO A 245 -3.07 4.79 33.97
C PRO A 245 -3.60 4.00 35.18
N GLU A 246 -2.73 3.55 36.07
CA GLU A 246 -3.11 2.79 37.29
C GLU A 246 -3.96 3.62 38.28
N ASP A 247 -3.97 4.95 38.13
CA ASP A 247 -4.56 5.90 39.08
C ASP A 247 -6.01 6.32 38.76
N ILE A 248 -6.73 5.58 37.89
CA ILE A 248 -8.14 5.85 37.53
C ILE A 248 -9.09 4.88 38.25
#